data_AF-A0A9Q1HN42-F1
#
_entry.id   AF-A0A9Q1HN42-F1
#
_cell.length_a   1.000
_cell.length_b   1.000
_cell.length_c   1.000
_cell.angle_alpha   90.00
_cell.angle_beta   90.00
_cell.angle_gamma   90.00
#
_symmetry.space_group_name_H-M   'P 1'
#
loop_
_entity.id
_entity.type
_entity.pdbx_description
1 polymer ?
#
loop_
_entity_poly.entity_id
_entity_poly.type
_entity_poly.pdbx_seq_one_letter_code
_entity_poly.pdbx_strand_id
1 'polypeptide(L)'
;GKPFSYWVGRHGERQVYWGGSFPGIQKCACAVNQSCADSGLHCNCDADYGEWYSDMGWLNFRDHLPVQRIIIGDTNRTESEAQFNLGPLRCYGDRSTWNTVAFTKPTYMEFPTFRPGTTADISFHFRTTADHGVFLENSDEHHRCFIRVELNSTTDLLFIFMVGDGIINVTLRSARPLNDDAWHWVQAEINVKGARLRVDQQPWAVRRFPGQTYVTMTFTQPLLVGAAKYKLRAYLGCLRGLRMNGVPLDLAGQASGQEGIRLNCAGQCLNATLRCRNGGRCVEGYGSYDCDCSNTAFDGHYCHKDIGAYFQAGSWLRYDIRREAISDEATLSNWLDPHNVSLGFSQASEEIEFSFSTTQTPAVLLCVSSSARDHIAIILKKDGKSAKEYNHPTEA
;
A
#
# COMPACT_ATOMS: atom_id res chain seq x y z
N GLY A 1 -21.00 -44.53 -0.76
CA GLY A 1 -20.18 -44.96 -1.92
C GLY A 1 -19.40 -43.77 -2.46
N LYS A 2 -18.68 -43.92 -3.58
CA LYS A 2 -18.20 -42.73 -4.33
C LYS A 2 -19.43 -42.05 -4.96
N PRO A 3 -19.55 -40.71 -4.91
CA PRO A 3 -20.71 -40.01 -5.47
C PRO A 3 -20.72 -40.16 -7.00
N PHE A 4 -21.91 -40.32 -7.58
CA PHE A 4 -22.06 -40.47 -9.03
C PHE A 4 -22.03 -39.13 -9.78
N SER A 5 -22.28 -38.01 -9.09
CA SER A 5 -22.23 -36.67 -9.67
C SER A 5 -21.23 -35.76 -8.95
N TYR A 6 -20.56 -34.88 -9.71
CA TYR A 6 -19.66 -33.86 -9.17
C TYR A 6 -19.45 -32.72 -10.18
N TRP A 7 -18.88 -31.61 -9.73
CA TRP A 7 -18.49 -30.50 -10.59
C TRP A 7 -17.01 -30.13 -10.41
N VAL A 8 -16.47 -29.39 -11.37
CA VAL A 8 -15.06 -28.98 -11.41
C VAL A 8 -14.98 -27.46 -11.31
N GLY A 9 -14.18 -27.00 -10.34
CA GLY A 9 -13.98 -25.58 -10.04
C GLY A 9 -12.88 -24.91 -10.84
N ARG A 10 -12.53 -23.68 -10.45
CA ARG A 10 -11.58 -22.79 -11.14
C ARG A 10 -10.20 -23.42 -11.35
N HIS A 11 -9.70 -24.16 -10.37
CA HIS A 11 -8.36 -24.73 -10.37
C HIS A 11 -8.35 -26.20 -10.83
N GLY A 12 -9.44 -26.66 -11.46
CA GLY A 12 -9.57 -28.05 -11.92
C GLY A 12 -9.86 -29.04 -10.80
N GLU A 13 -10.15 -28.56 -9.60
CA GLU A 13 -10.43 -29.37 -8.43
C GLU A 13 -11.84 -29.98 -8.47
N ARG A 14 -11.96 -31.23 -8.01
CA ARG A 14 -13.23 -31.95 -7.98
C ARG A 14 -14.04 -31.59 -6.74
N GLN A 15 -15.24 -31.09 -6.94
CA GLN A 15 -16.18 -30.70 -5.89
C GLN A 15 -17.43 -31.58 -5.90
N VAL A 16 -17.72 -32.19 -4.76
CA VAL A 16 -18.82 -33.16 -4.57
C VAL A 16 -19.97 -32.61 -3.73
N TYR A 17 -19.83 -31.39 -3.21
CA TYR A 17 -20.93 -30.68 -2.56
C TYR A 17 -21.77 -29.96 -3.62
N TRP A 18 -23.08 -29.95 -3.43
CA TRP A 18 -24.04 -29.31 -4.32
C TRP A 18 -24.73 -28.12 -3.64
N GLY A 19 -25.54 -27.40 -4.40
CA GLY A 19 -26.17 -26.15 -3.97
C GLY A 19 -26.79 -26.25 -2.57
N GLY A 20 -26.45 -25.30 -1.69
CA GLY A 20 -26.93 -25.27 -0.30
C GLY A 20 -26.12 -26.12 0.70
N SER A 21 -25.08 -26.83 0.26
CA SER A 21 -24.12 -27.55 1.13
C SER A 21 -22.77 -26.83 1.20
N PHE A 22 -21.95 -27.18 2.20
CA PHE A 22 -20.64 -26.57 2.44
C PHE A 22 -19.48 -27.40 1.89
N PRO A 23 -18.37 -26.75 1.48
CA PRO A 23 -17.15 -27.47 1.12
C PRO A 23 -16.66 -28.41 2.24
N GLY A 24 -16.16 -29.58 1.86
CA GLY A 24 -15.60 -30.56 2.79
C GLY A 24 -16.59 -31.56 3.40
N ILE A 25 -17.89 -31.27 3.41
CA ILE A 25 -18.90 -32.16 4.00
C ILE A 25 -19.22 -33.37 3.10
N GLN A 26 -18.89 -33.32 1.81
CA GLN A 26 -19.13 -34.38 0.82
C GLN A 26 -20.59 -34.86 0.75
N LYS A 27 -21.54 -33.97 1.06
CA LYS A 27 -22.99 -34.24 1.06
C LYS A 27 -23.73 -33.12 0.31
N CYS A 28 -24.94 -33.41 -0.16
CA CYS A 28 -25.88 -32.41 -0.66
C CYS A 28 -26.64 -31.73 0.48
N ALA A 29 -27.31 -30.61 0.18
CA ALA A 29 -28.06 -29.86 1.18
C ALA A 29 -29.16 -30.69 1.84
N CYS A 30 -29.81 -31.60 1.09
CA CYS A 30 -30.83 -32.48 1.64
C CYS A 30 -30.30 -33.35 2.79
N ALA A 31 -29.05 -33.83 2.69
CA ALA A 31 -28.48 -34.73 3.69
C ALA A 31 -28.00 -33.97 4.92
N VAL A 32 -27.65 -32.69 4.76
CA VAL A 32 -27.38 -31.79 5.89
C VAL A 32 -28.67 -31.47 6.64
N ASN A 33 -29.76 -31.24 5.91
CA ASN A 33 -31.06 -30.87 6.46
C ASN A 33 -31.97 -32.06 6.82
N GLN A 34 -31.48 -33.30 6.67
CA GLN A 34 -32.24 -34.55 6.88
C GLN A 34 -33.55 -34.60 6.08
N SER A 35 -33.51 -34.07 4.85
CA SER A 35 -34.66 -33.94 3.95
C SER A 35 -34.45 -34.67 2.61
N CYS A 36 -33.47 -35.56 2.50
CA CYS A 36 -33.35 -36.41 1.31
C CYS A 36 -34.49 -37.43 1.27
N ALA A 37 -34.88 -37.85 0.07
CA ALA A 37 -35.90 -38.88 -0.13
C ALA A 37 -35.52 -40.20 0.56
N ASP A 38 -34.25 -40.59 0.45
CA ASP A 38 -33.65 -41.68 1.21
C ASP A 38 -32.72 -41.12 2.29
N SER A 39 -33.07 -41.39 3.56
CA SER A 39 -32.26 -41.00 4.73
C SER A 39 -30.88 -41.68 4.80
N GLY A 40 -30.67 -42.77 4.07
CA GLY A 40 -29.40 -43.51 3.99
C GLY A 40 -28.41 -42.93 2.97
N LEU A 41 -28.84 -42.00 2.11
CA LEU A 41 -28.03 -41.43 1.05
C LEU A 41 -27.54 -40.02 1.37
N HIS A 42 -26.50 -39.58 0.65
CA HIS A 42 -25.86 -38.27 0.86
C HIS A 42 -26.34 -37.19 -0.10
N CYS A 43 -27.02 -37.59 -1.17
CA CYS A 43 -27.60 -36.73 -2.19
C CYS A 43 -28.82 -37.43 -2.80
N ASN A 44 -29.82 -36.65 -3.25
CA ASN A 44 -30.96 -37.21 -3.97
C ASN A 44 -30.55 -37.73 -5.35
N CYS A 45 -29.50 -37.15 -5.97
CA CYS A 45 -28.97 -37.66 -7.24
C CYS A 45 -28.32 -39.05 -7.15
N ASP A 46 -28.05 -39.55 -5.95
CA ASP A 46 -27.57 -40.92 -5.73
C ASP A 46 -28.75 -41.89 -5.47
N ALA A 47 -29.98 -41.39 -5.38
CA ALA A 47 -31.17 -42.18 -5.11
C ALA A 47 -31.72 -42.76 -6.41
N ASP A 48 -31.91 -44.08 -6.42
CA ASP A 48 -32.38 -44.84 -7.59
C ASP A 48 -33.91 -44.98 -7.57
N TYR A 49 -34.60 -43.84 -7.63
CA TYR A 49 -36.07 -43.79 -7.64
C TYR A 49 -36.60 -43.29 -8.99
N GLY A 50 -37.75 -43.81 -9.41
CA GLY A 50 -38.44 -43.37 -10.64
C GLY A 50 -39.15 -42.01 -10.51
N GLU A 51 -39.14 -41.40 -9.32
CA GLU A 51 -39.66 -40.05 -9.06
C GLU A 51 -38.54 -39.01 -9.13
N TRP A 52 -38.86 -37.81 -9.60
CA TRP A 52 -37.88 -36.73 -9.72
C TRP A 52 -37.64 -36.04 -8.37
N TYR A 53 -36.39 -36.09 -7.91
CA TYR A 53 -35.90 -35.35 -6.75
C TYR A 53 -34.80 -34.36 -7.15
N SER A 54 -34.64 -33.27 -6.38
CA SER A 54 -33.72 -32.19 -6.75
C SER A 54 -32.90 -31.68 -5.57
N ASP A 55 -31.59 -31.55 -5.79
CA ASP A 55 -30.63 -30.93 -4.88
C ASP A 55 -30.36 -29.48 -5.29
N MET A 56 -31.40 -28.65 -5.26
CA MET A 56 -31.31 -27.23 -5.64
C MET A 56 -30.54 -26.41 -4.60
N GLY A 57 -29.79 -25.42 -5.08
CA GLY A 57 -29.27 -24.36 -4.23
C GLY A 57 -28.16 -23.56 -4.89
N TRP A 58 -27.53 -22.68 -4.11
CA TRP A 58 -26.45 -21.82 -4.60
C TRP A 58 -25.08 -22.44 -4.33
N LEU A 59 -24.20 -22.37 -5.33
CA LEU A 59 -22.76 -22.52 -5.15
C LEU A 59 -22.19 -21.13 -4.86
N ASN A 60 -21.73 -20.91 -3.64
CA ASN A 60 -21.34 -19.58 -3.16
C ASN A 60 -19.90 -19.51 -2.63
N PHE A 61 -19.14 -20.60 -2.71
CA PHE A 61 -17.75 -20.61 -2.29
C PHE A 61 -16.84 -20.02 -3.37
N ARG A 62 -16.38 -18.78 -3.14
CA ARG A 62 -15.65 -17.95 -4.11
C ARG A 62 -14.44 -18.65 -4.72
N ASP A 63 -13.65 -19.35 -3.93
CA ASP A 63 -12.37 -19.90 -4.38
C ASP A 63 -12.54 -21.09 -5.33
N HIS A 64 -13.71 -21.75 -5.31
CA HIS A 64 -14.02 -22.87 -6.21
C HIS A 64 -14.72 -22.41 -7.50
N LEU A 65 -15.29 -21.20 -7.54
CA LEU A 65 -16.03 -20.68 -8.69
C LEU A 65 -15.12 -20.00 -9.72
N PRO A 66 -15.46 -19.99 -11.02
CA PRO A 66 -16.68 -20.53 -11.64
C PRO A 66 -16.70 -22.06 -11.74
N VAL A 67 -17.90 -22.62 -11.90
CA VAL A 67 -18.07 -24.01 -12.36
C VAL A 67 -17.60 -24.10 -13.80
N GLN A 68 -16.56 -24.89 -14.05
CA GLN A 68 -15.99 -25.09 -15.38
C GLN A 68 -16.60 -26.31 -16.09
N ARG A 69 -16.96 -27.34 -15.32
CA ARG A 69 -17.54 -28.58 -15.84
C ARG A 69 -18.45 -29.23 -14.82
N ILE A 70 -19.52 -29.86 -15.29
CA ILE A 70 -20.38 -30.73 -14.49
C ILE A 70 -20.26 -32.16 -15.05
N ILE A 71 -20.13 -33.13 -14.16
CA ILE A 71 -20.03 -34.54 -14.49
C ILE A 71 -21.18 -35.26 -13.77
N ILE A 72 -21.96 -36.00 -14.55
CA ILE A 72 -23.08 -36.83 -14.07
C ILE A 72 -22.79 -38.26 -14.52
N GLY A 73 -22.76 -39.18 -13.56
CA GLY A 73 -22.52 -40.61 -13.78
C GLY A 73 -23.79 -41.44 -13.66
N ASP A 74 -23.64 -42.76 -13.88
CA ASP A 74 -24.72 -43.76 -13.82
C ASP A 74 -25.87 -43.59 -14.84
N THR A 75 -25.63 -42.85 -15.92
CA THR A 75 -26.62 -42.63 -17.00
C THR A 75 -26.62 -43.70 -18.09
N ASN A 76 -25.82 -44.76 -17.96
CA ASN A 76 -25.66 -45.79 -18.99
C ASN A 76 -26.56 -47.03 -18.77
N ARG A 77 -27.39 -47.00 -17.73
CA ARG A 77 -28.35 -48.05 -17.41
C ARG A 77 -29.72 -47.69 -18.00
N THR A 78 -30.50 -48.71 -18.35
CA THR A 78 -31.87 -48.52 -18.86
C THR A 78 -32.70 -47.70 -17.86
N GLU A 79 -33.47 -46.73 -18.37
CA GLU A 79 -34.34 -45.83 -17.58
C GLU A 79 -33.63 -44.87 -16.61
N SER A 80 -32.31 -44.65 -16.78
CA SER A 80 -31.56 -43.69 -15.97
C SER A 80 -31.42 -42.33 -16.69
N GLU A 81 -32.06 -41.29 -16.13
CA GLU A 81 -32.07 -39.93 -16.68
C GLU A 81 -31.53 -38.92 -15.66
N ALA A 82 -30.91 -37.84 -16.15
CA ALA A 82 -30.46 -36.75 -15.29
C ALA A 82 -30.66 -35.39 -15.95
N GLN A 83 -31.12 -34.42 -15.17
CA GLN A 83 -31.35 -33.05 -15.61
C GLN A 83 -30.57 -32.08 -14.73
N PHE A 84 -29.88 -31.12 -15.33
CA PHE A 84 -29.21 -30.05 -14.61
C PHE A 84 -29.44 -28.68 -15.26
N ASN A 85 -29.45 -27.63 -14.45
CA ASN A 85 -29.50 -26.25 -14.90
C ASN A 85 -28.50 -25.43 -14.07
N LEU A 86 -27.57 -24.76 -14.75
CA LEU A 86 -26.57 -23.89 -14.12
C LEU A 86 -26.82 -22.45 -14.55
N GLY A 87 -27.21 -21.61 -13.60
CA GLY A 87 -27.36 -20.18 -13.82
C GLY A 87 -26.03 -19.46 -14.09
N PRO A 88 -26.06 -18.22 -14.59
CA PRO A 88 -24.85 -17.44 -14.81
C PRO A 88 -24.11 -17.18 -13.49
N LEU A 89 -22.78 -17.12 -13.52
CA LEU A 89 -21.99 -16.65 -12.38
C LEU A 89 -22.38 -15.20 -12.07
N ARG A 90 -22.89 -14.95 -10.88
CA ARG A 90 -23.25 -13.62 -10.40
C ARG A 90 -22.21 -13.15 -9.39
N CYS A 91 -21.42 -12.15 -9.77
CA CYS A 91 -20.45 -11.51 -8.89
C CYS A 91 -21.08 -10.27 -8.25
N TYR A 92 -21.12 -10.24 -6.92
CA TYR A 92 -21.58 -9.10 -6.13
C TYR A 92 -20.45 -8.66 -5.20
N GLY A 93 -20.20 -7.35 -5.13
CA GLY A 93 -19.11 -6.76 -4.35
C GLY A 93 -18.94 -5.28 -4.68
N ASP A 94 -18.33 -4.52 -3.78
CA ASP A 94 -18.11 -3.10 -4.03
C ASP A 94 -17.00 -2.91 -5.08
N ARG A 95 -17.29 -2.20 -6.18
CA ARG A 95 -16.24 -1.77 -7.13
C ARG A 95 -15.20 -0.84 -6.49
N SER A 96 -15.37 -0.43 -5.23
CA SER A 96 -14.49 0.53 -4.55
C SER A 96 -13.17 -0.10 -4.09
N THR A 97 -13.15 -1.38 -3.73
CA THR A 97 -11.93 -2.07 -3.31
C THR A 97 -10.98 -2.39 -4.48
N TRP A 98 -11.50 -2.59 -5.70
CA TRP A 98 -10.70 -2.97 -6.88
C TRP A 98 -10.28 -1.77 -7.74
N ASN A 99 -10.81 -0.59 -7.47
CA ASN A 99 -10.48 0.64 -8.20
C ASN A 99 -9.23 1.31 -7.64
N THR A 100 -8.13 0.55 -7.56
CA THR A 100 -6.84 0.98 -7.02
C THR A 100 -5.76 0.78 -8.07
N VAL A 101 -4.93 1.81 -8.27
CA VAL A 101 -3.79 1.80 -9.19
C VAL A 101 -2.55 2.35 -8.51
N ALA A 102 -1.37 2.02 -9.02
CA ALA A 102 -0.09 2.57 -8.59
C ALA A 102 0.64 3.22 -9.78
N PHE A 103 1.01 4.49 -9.62
CA PHE A 103 1.88 5.21 -10.56
C PHE A 103 3.33 4.93 -10.18
N THR A 104 4.04 4.22 -11.06
CA THR A 104 5.45 3.82 -10.87
C THR A 104 6.39 4.52 -11.85
N LYS A 105 5.88 5.35 -12.75
CA LYS A 105 6.68 6.24 -13.59
C LYS A 105 5.96 7.59 -13.70
N PRO A 106 6.67 8.67 -14.04
CA PRO A 106 6.04 9.95 -14.34
C PRO A 106 5.12 9.84 -15.57
N THR A 107 3.82 9.61 -15.34
CA THR A 107 2.81 9.39 -16.39
C THR A 107 1.42 9.82 -15.91
N TYR A 108 0.41 9.77 -16.78
CA TYR A 108 -0.96 10.11 -16.46
C TYR A 108 -1.98 9.23 -17.21
N MET A 109 -3.17 9.11 -16.63
CA MET A 109 -4.36 8.58 -17.30
C MET A 109 -5.20 9.72 -17.85
N GLU A 110 -5.78 9.52 -19.04
CA GLU A 110 -6.76 10.42 -19.61
C GLU A 110 -8.18 9.89 -19.37
N PHE A 111 -9.07 10.77 -18.93
CA PHE A 111 -10.50 10.52 -18.78
C PHE A 111 -11.30 11.54 -19.60
N PRO A 112 -12.58 11.25 -19.92
CA PRO A 112 -13.45 12.23 -20.56
C PRO A 112 -13.46 13.56 -19.80
N THR A 113 -13.53 14.66 -20.57
CA THR A 113 -13.58 16.03 -20.01
C THR A 113 -14.67 16.15 -18.95
N PHE A 114 -14.29 16.67 -17.79
CA PHE A 114 -15.21 16.88 -16.69
C PHE A 114 -16.09 18.11 -16.98
N ARG A 115 -17.40 18.02 -16.71
CA ARG A 115 -18.37 19.10 -16.99
C ARG A 115 -19.18 19.43 -15.73
N PRO A 116 -18.58 20.13 -14.75
CA PRO A 116 -19.23 20.42 -13.47
C PRO A 116 -20.23 21.59 -13.48
N GLY A 117 -20.20 22.46 -14.50
CA GLY A 117 -21.00 23.68 -14.50
C GLY A 117 -20.48 24.68 -13.47
N THR A 118 -21.21 24.89 -12.37
CA THR A 118 -20.88 25.88 -11.33
C THR A 118 -20.40 25.26 -10.01
N THR A 119 -20.48 23.93 -9.88
CA THR A 119 -20.09 23.21 -8.65
C THR A 119 -19.28 21.96 -8.97
N ALA A 120 -18.15 21.78 -8.29
CA ALA A 120 -17.37 20.56 -8.38
C ALA A 120 -17.07 19.99 -6.98
N ASP A 121 -17.18 18.68 -6.84
CA ASP A 121 -16.80 17.86 -5.70
C ASP A 121 -15.87 16.75 -6.17
N ILE A 122 -14.70 16.67 -5.56
CA ILE A 122 -13.62 15.76 -5.94
C ILE A 122 -13.19 15.02 -4.68
N SER A 123 -13.22 13.69 -4.73
CA SER A 123 -12.77 12.89 -3.59
C SER A 123 -11.97 11.68 -4.04
N PHE A 124 -10.90 11.34 -3.33
CA PHE A 124 -10.07 10.18 -3.61
C PHE A 124 -9.26 9.79 -2.37
N HIS A 125 -8.63 8.61 -2.42
CA HIS A 125 -7.57 8.26 -1.48
C HIS A 125 -6.22 8.16 -2.19
N PHE A 126 -5.16 8.57 -1.51
CA PHE A 126 -3.80 8.46 -1.99
C PHE A 126 -2.89 7.83 -0.93
N ARG A 127 -1.79 7.23 -1.37
CA ARG A 127 -0.71 6.70 -0.53
C ARG A 127 0.60 6.90 -1.29
N THR A 128 1.57 7.59 -0.70
CA THR A 128 2.82 7.92 -1.37
C THR A 128 3.96 8.09 -0.37
N THR A 129 5.19 7.99 -0.86
CA THR A 129 6.43 8.41 -0.18
C THR A 129 7.05 9.65 -0.85
N ALA A 130 6.52 10.08 -2.00
CA ALA A 130 6.98 11.27 -2.70
C ALA A 130 6.60 12.54 -1.93
N ASP A 131 7.48 13.53 -1.96
CA ASP A 131 7.31 14.84 -1.32
C ASP A 131 6.36 15.76 -2.10
N HIS A 132 6.13 15.49 -3.39
CA HIS A 132 5.24 16.27 -4.24
C HIS A 132 4.60 15.41 -5.34
N GLY A 133 3.49 15.90 -5.90
CA GLY A 133 2.83 15.24 -7.03
C GLY A 133 1.47 15.82 -7.38
N VAL A 134 1.14 15.89 -8.67
CA VAL A 134 -0.18 16.31 -9.14
C VAL A 134 -1.11 15.10 -9.23
N PHE A 135 -2.20 15.11 -8.46
CA PHE A 135 -3.17 14.03 -8.47
C PHE A 135 -4.07 14.06 -9.70
N LEU A 136 -4.56 15.24 -10.06
CA LEU A 136 -5.40 15.44 -11.24
C LEU A 136 -5.40 16.89 -11.71
N GLU A 137 -5.68 17.05 -13.00
CA GLU A 137 -5.90 18.33 -13.67
C GLU A 137 -6.97 18.21 -14.74
N ASN A 138 -7.88 19.16 -14.80
CA ASN A 138 -8.67 19.37 -16.00
C ASN A 138 -8.66 20.85 -16.38
N SER A 139 -8.42 21.13 -17.66
CA SER A 139 -8.18 22.47 -18.18
C SER A 139 -8.91 22.71 -19.50
N ASP A 140 -8.96 23.96 -19.92
CA ASP A 140 -9.14 24.32 -21.31
C ASP A 140 -7.80 24.26 -22.09
N GLU A 141 -7.87 24.48 -23.39
CA GLU A 141 -6.72 24.44 -24.30
C GLU A 141 -5.66 25.50 -23.95
N HIS A 142 -6.09 26.67 -23.45
CA HIS A 142 -5.22 27.82 -23.20
C HIS A 142 -4.90 28.04 -21.71
N HIS A 143 -5.31 27.14 -20.82
CA HIS A 143 -5.11 27.27 -19.36
C HIS A 143 -5.74 28.53 -18.75
N ARG A 144 -6.80 29.04 -19.39
CA ARG A 144 -7.62 30.15 -18.88
C ARG A 144 -8.74 29.66 -17.97
N CYS A 145 -9.05 28.36 -18.02
CA CYS A 145 -9.98 27.71 -17.11
C CYS A 145 -9.42 26.35 -16.71
N PHE A 146 -9.06 26.16 -15.43
CA PHE A 146 -8.56 24.86 -14.95
C PHE A 146 -8.87 24.63 -13.48
N ILE A 147 -8.87 23.35 -13.10
CA ILE A 147 -8.87 22.87 -11.71
C ILE A 147 -7.76 21.84 -11.53
N ARG A 148 -7.10 21.86 -10.38
CA ARG A 148 -5.99 20.96 -10.07
C ARG A 148 -5.89 20.68 -8.57
N VAL A 149 -5.64 19.43 -8.21
CA VAL A 149 -5.29 19.03 -6.84
C VAL A 149 -3.87 18.48 -6.85
N GLU A 150 -2.99 19.04 -6.02
CA GLU A 150 -1.58 18.63 -5.94
C GLU A 150 -1.06 18.59 -4.49
N LEU A 151 -0.16 17.65 -4.22
CA LEU A 151 0.74 17.65 -3.07
C LEU A 151 1.94 18.53 -3.44
N ASN A 152 2.13 19.65 -2.75
CA ASN A 152 3.21 20.60 -3.06
C ASN A 152 4.46 20.37 -2.20
N SER A 153 4.26 19.84 -0.99
CA SER A 153 5.31 19.42 -0.06
C SER A 153 4.79 18.21 0.73
N THR A 154 5.64 17.63 1.57
CA THR A 154 5.24 16.53 2.46
C THR A 154 4.05 16.88 3.36
N THR A 155 3.73 18.16 3.58
CA THR A 155 2.65 18.60 4.48
C THR A 155 1.58 19.46 3.81
N ASP A 156 1.87 20.03 2.64
CA ASP A 156 0.99 21.00 1.99
C ASP A 156 0.21 20.38 0.84
N LEU A 157 -1.12 20.35 1.00
CA LEU A 157 -2.06 19.96 -0.03
C LEU A 157 -2.72 21.19 -0.63
N LEU A 158 -2.71 21.32 -1.95
CA LEU A 158 -3.21 22.48 -2.67
C LEU A 158 -4.36 22.08 -3.60
N PHE A 159 -5.43 22.87 -3.55
CA PHE A 159 -6.47 22.89 -4.58
C PHE A 159 -6.38 24.22 -5.32
N ILE A 160 -5.94 24.18 -6.58
CA ILE A 160 -5.62 25.35 -7.41
C ILE A 160 -6.59 25.40 -8.57
N PHE A 161 -7.12 26.58 -8.85
CA PHE A 161 -8.09 26.74 -9.92
C PHE A 161 -8.06 28.15 -10.51
N MET A 162 -8.44 28.24 -11.79
CA MET A 162 -8.76 29.46 -12.50
C MET A 162 -10.13 29.26 -13.12
N VAL A 163 -11.14 29.96 -12.61
CA VAL A 163 -12.56 29.80 -13.03
C VAL A 163 -13.27 31.16 -13.17
N GLY A 164 -12.48 32.22 -13.37
CA GLY A 164 -12.91 33.62 -13.33
C GLY A 164 -11.73 34.58 -13.18
N ASP A 165 -11.75 35.42 -12.14
CA ASP A 165 -10.83 36.55 -11.87
C ASP A 165 -9.41 36.12 -11.41
N GLY A 166 -8.76 35.26 -12.20
CA GLY A 166 -7.37 34.82 -11.97
C GLY A 166 -7.23 33.52 -11.20
N ILE A 167 -5.97 33.21 -10.86
CA ILE A 167 -5.59 31.96 -10.17
C ILE A 167 -5.85 32.11 -8.67
N ILE A 168 -6.64 31.20 -8.12
CA ILE A 168 -6.92 31.12 -6.69
C ILE A 168 -6.54 29.72 -6.23
N ASN A 169 -6.10 29.61 -4.97
CA ASN A 169 -5.86 28.32 -4.34
C ASN A 169 -6.49 28.23 -2.94
N VAL A 170 -6.72 27.00 -2.51
CA VAL A 170 -6.92 26.61 -1.11
C VAL A 170 -5.71 25.79 -0.71
N THR A 171 -4.99 26.24 0.31
CA THR A 171 -3.85 25.50 0.87
C THR A 171 -4.26 24.92 2.21
N LEU A 172 -4.15 23.61 2.34
CA LEU A 172 -4.27 22.89 3.61
C LEU A 172 -2.87 22.46 4.04
N ARG A 173 -2.47 22.84 5.26
CA ARG A 173 -1.20 22.44 5.85
C ARG A 173 -1.45 21.42 6.96
N SER A 174 -1.02 20.19 6.71
CA SER A 174 -1.12 19.10 7.68
C SER A 174 -0.08 19.26 8.78
N ALA A 175 -0.44 18.88 10.01
CA ALA A 175 0.49 18.86 11.14
C ALA A 175 1.53 17.72 11.04
N ARG A 176 1.24 16.69 10.25
CA ARG A 176 2.10 15.53 10.01
C ARG A 176 2.38 15.37 8.52
N PRO A 177 3.55 14.83 8.13
CA PRO A 177 3.81 14.45 6.75
C PRO A 177 2.73 13.51 6.22
N LEU A 178 2.32 13.74 4.97
CA LEU A 178 1.33 12.98 4.22
C LEU A 178 1.97 11.98 3.24
N ASN A 179 3.30 11.94 3.22
CA ASN A 179 4.10 10.99 2.44
C ASN A 179 4.65 9.86 3.34
N ASP A 180 3.86 9.45 4.32
CA ASP A 180 4.20 8.44 5.33
C ASP A 180 3.91 7.00 4.87
N ASP A 181 3.65 6.81 3.58
CA ASP A 181 3.20 5.56 2.98
C ASP A 181 1.92 4.98 3.62
N ALA A 182 1.06 5.82 4.21
CA ALA A 182 -0.28 5.47 4.65
C ALA A 182 -1.36 5.99 3.67
N TRP A 183 -2.58 5.45 3.80
CA TRP A 183 -3.72 5.91 3.02
C TRP A 183 -4.31 7.18 3.63
N HIS A 184 -4.34 8.25 2.85
CA HIS A 184 -5.01 9.50 3.18
C HIS A 184 -6.22 9.72 2.28
N TRP A 185 -7.30 10.26 2.84
CA TRP A 185 -8.51 10.62 2.10
C TRP A 185 -8.56 12.12 1.84
N VAL A 186 -8.73 12.52 0.58
CA VAL A 186 -8.81 13.92 0.17
C VAL A 186 -10.22 14.24 -0.33
N GLN A 187 -10.72 15.40 0.07
CA GLN A 187 -11.94 15.98 -0.46
C GLN A 187 -11.72 17.46 -0.82
N ALA A 188 -12.01 17.83 -2.06
CA ALA A 188 -11.92 19.19 -2.58
C ALA A 188 -13.25 19.59 -3.21
N GLU A 189 -13.77 20.75 -2.81
CA GLU A 189 -15.06 21.25 -3.30
C GLU A 189 -14.96 22.72 -3.71
N ILE A 190 -15.68 23.09 -4.76
CA ILE A 190 -15.83 24.48 -5.22
C ILE A 190 -17.27 24.74 -5.65
N ASN A 191 -17.80 25.90 -5.27
CA ASN A 191 -19.09 26.41 -5.69
C ASN A 191 -19.04 27.95 -5.79
N VAL A 192 -20.18 28.56 -6.10
CA VAL A 192 -20.31 30.03 -6.24
C VAL A 192 -19.95 30.83 -4.96
N LYS A 193 -19.97 30.22 -3.78
CA LYS A 193 -19.65 30.89 -2.50
C LYS A 193 -18.17 30.76 -2.12
N GLY A 194 -17.45 29.78 -2.66
CA GLY A 194 -16.07 29.52 -2.28
C GLY A 194 -15.59 28.11 -2.63
N ALA A 195 -14.35 27.86 -2.28
CA ALA A 195 -13.70 26.56 -2.37
C ALA A 195 -13.25 26.06 -0.98
N ARG A 196 -13.19 24.76 -0.80
CA ARG A 196 -12.71 24.12 0.41
C ARG A 196 -11.95 22.83 0.13
N LEU A 197 -11.00 22.53 0.99
CA LEU A 197 -10.12 21.36 0.89
C LEU A 197 -10.00 20.71 2.26
N ARG A 198 -10.01 19.39 2.30
CA ARG A 198 -9.86 18.59 3.51
C ARG A 198 -9.02 17.35 3.21
N VAL A 199 -8.22 16.96 4.19
CA VAL A 199 -7.55 15.67 4.24
C VAL A 199 -7.94 14.95 5.54
N ASP A 200 -8.27 13.67 5.43
CA ASP A 200 -8.67 12.79 6.53
C ASP A 200 -9.80 13.38 7.39
N GLN A 201 -9.56 13.49 8.70
CA GLN A 201 -10.47 14.08 9.69
C GLN A 201 -10.06 15.51 10.07
N GLN A 202 -9.14 16.14 9.32
CA GLN A 202 -8.73 17.50 9.59
C GLN A 202 -9.86 18.50 9.29
N PRO A 203 -9.87 19.67 9.95
CA PRO A 203 -10.79 20.74 9.61
C PRO A 203 -10.65 21.19 8.15
N TRP A 204 -11.74 21.72 7.59
CA TRP A 204 -11.74 22.28 6.25
C TRP A 204 -10.83 23.51 6.16
N ALA A 205 -9.90 23.50 5.22
CA ALA A 205 -9.32 24.73 4.68
C ALA A 205 -10.36 25.37 3.75
N VAL A 206 -10.67 26.65 3.94
CA VAL A 206 -11.76 27.32 3.21
C VAL A 206 -11.29 28.64 2.62
N ARG A 207 -11.61 28.85 1.34
CA ARG A 207 -11.45 30.11 0.62
C ARG A 207 -12.83 30.60 0.18
N ARG A 208 -13.33 31.68 0.80
CA ARG A 208 -14.60 32.29 0.40
C ARG A 208 -14.40 33.22 -0.80
N PHE A 209 -15.37 33.24 -1.70
CA PHE A 209 -15.39 34.17 -2.82
C PHE A 209 -16.19 35.43 -2.47
N PRO A 210 -15.85 36.59 -3.04
CA PRO A 210 -16.69 37.78 -3.01
C PRO A 210 -18.09 37.50 -3.58
N GLY A 211 -19.11 38.25 -3.13
CA GLY A 211 -20.51 38.01 -3.50
C GLY A 211 -20.88 38.20 -4.98
N GLN A 212 -19.95 38.65 -5.83
CA GLN A 212 -20.15 38.88 -7.27
C GLN A 212 -19.30 37.96 -8.17
N THR A 213 -18.63 36.95 -7.62
CA THR A 213 -17.78 36.06 -8.44
C THR A 213 -18.61 35.10 -9.28
N TYR A 214 -18.50 35.20 -10.60
CA TYR A 214 -19.05 34.22 -11.53
C TYR A 214 -18.14 33.00 -11.59
N VAL A 215 -18.60 31.88 -11.04
CA VAL A 215 -17.87 30.60 -11.09
C VAL A 215 -18.47 29.73 -12.18
N THR A 216 -17.80 29.69 -13.33
CA THR A 216 -18.19 28.82 -14.45
C THR A 216 -16.99 28.00 -14.88
N MET A 217 -17.11 26.68 -14.76
CA MET A 217 -16.04 25.73 -15.08
C MET A 217 -16.32 25.10 -16.45
N THR A 218 -15.67 25.63 -17.48
CA THR A 218 -15.75 25.12 -18.86
C THR A 218 -14.39 24.60 -19.30
N PHE A 219 -14.19 23.29 -19.18
CA PHE A 219 -12.98 22.61 -19.64
C PHE A 219 -13.16 22.07 -21.05
N THR A 220 -12.07 22.01 -21.82
CA THR A 220 -12.08 21.47 -23.19
C THR A 220 -11.10 20.32 -23.39
N GLN A 221 -10.12 20.16 -22.48
CA GLN A 221 -9.16 19.06 -22.53
C GLN A 221 -9.69 17.83 -21.76
N PRO A 222 -9.13 16.64 -22.00
CA PRO A 222 -9.35 15.47 -21.14
C PRO A 222 -8.98 15.76 -19.67
N LEU A 223 -9.63 15.05 -18.75
CA LEU A 223 -9.21 15.04 -17.34
C LEU A 223 -7.97 14.16 -17.23
N LEU A 224 -6.86 14.75 -16.76
CA LEU A 224 -5.62 14.06 -16.50
C LEU A 224 -5.58 13.62 -15.04
N VAL A 225 -5.20 12.37 -14.79
CA VAL A 225 -5.03 11.80 -13.45
C VAL A 225 -3.62 11.26 -13.32
N GLY A 226 -2.88 11.71 -12.31
CA GLY A 226 -1.48 11.36 -12.04
C GLY A 226 -0.44 12.35 -12.55
N ALA A 227 -0.83 13.35 -13.35
CA ALA A 227 0.05 14.47 -13.71
C ALA A 227 -0.76 15.69 -14.19
N ALA A 228 -0.05 16.77 -14.50
CA ALA A 228 -0.56 17.93 -15.23
C ALA A 228 0.12 18.03 -16.59
N LYS A 229 -0.56 18.62 -17.59
CA LYS A 229 -0.05 18.71 -18.97
C LYS A 229 1.22 19.57 -19.08
N TYR A 230 1.35 20.61 -18.24
CA TYR A 230 2.43 21.61 -18.31
C TYR A 230 3.34 21.64 -17.08
N LYS A 231 3.16 20.75 -16.09
CA LYS A 231 4.08 20.64 -14.94
C LYS A 231 4.60 19.22 -14.80
N LEU A 232 5.93 19.08 -14.78
CA LEU A 232 6.70 17.83 -14.65
C LEU A 232 6.57 17.12 -13.28
N ARG A 233 5.64 17.54 -12.40
CA ARG A 233 5.42 16.98 -11.06
C ARG A 233 4.40 15.84 -11.09
N ALA A 234 4.67 14.81 -11.87
CA ALA A 234 3.81 13.64 -11.92
C ALA A 234 3.76 12.97 -10.53
N TYR A 235 2.59 12.47 -10.16
CA TYR A 235 2.37 11.72 -8.94
C TYR A 235 2.98 10.33 -9.05
N LEU A 236 3.72 9.94 -8.01
CA LEU A 236 4.17 8.57 -7.78
C LEU A 236 3.51 8.08 -6.49
N GLY A 237 2.97 6.87 -6.51
CA GLY A 237 2.18 6.35 -5.40
C GLY A 237 0.89 5.68 -5.85
N CYS A 238 0.07 5.30 -4.89
CA CYS A 238 -1.21 4.67 -5.14
C CYS A 238 -2.36 5.68 -5.13
N LEU A 239 -3.34 5.46 -5.99
CA LEU A 239 -4.59 6.21 -6.03
C LEU A 239 -5.75 5.22 -6.03
N ARG A 240 -6.79 5.51 -5.24
CA ARG A 240 -8.03 4.71 -5.28
C ARG A 240 -9.27 5.52 -5.02
N GLY A 241 -10.39 4.99 -5.51
CA GLY A 241 -11.72 5.54 -5.20
C GLY A 241 -11.91 6.98 -5.64
N LEU A 242 -11.28 7.39 -6.76
CA LEU A 242 -11.45 8.72 -7.33
C LEU A 242 -12.90 8.91 -7.80
N ARG A 243 -13.53 9.99 -7.34
CA ARG A 243 -14.88 10.41 -7.70
C ARG A 243 -14.89 11.87 -8.10
N MET A 244 -15.64 12.16 -9.17
CA MET A 244 -15.91 13.50 -9.68
C MET A 244 -17.42 13.73 -9.61
N ASN A 245 -17.89 14.68 -8.80
CA ASN A 245 -19.30 14.93 -8.50
C ASN A 245 -20.05 13.65 -8.08
N GLY A 246 -19.44 12.86 -7.18
CA GLY A 246 -19.98 11.58 -6.71
C GLY A 246 -19.84 10.41 -7.69
N VAL A 247 -19.58 10.67 -8.97
CA VAL A 247 -19.41 9.65 -10.02
C VAL A 247 -18.01 9.03 -9.91
N PRO A 248 -17.89 7.71 -9.69
CA PRO A 248 -16.59 7.05 -9.63
C PRO A 248 -15.95 6.92 -11.01
N LEU A 249 -14.64 7.14 -11.10
CA LEU A 249 -13.83 6.91 -12.31
C LEU A 249 -13.21 5.51 -12.25
N ASP A 250 -13.25 4.76 -13.35
CA ASP A 250 -12.65 3.42 -13.43
C ASP A 250 -11.13 3.51 -13.70
N LEU A 251 -10.36 3.72 -12.64
CA LEU A 251 -8.89 3.80 -12.68
C LEU A 251 -8.28 2.46 -13.13
N ALA A 252 -8.79 1.35 -12.60
CA ALA A 252 -8.26 0.02 -12.91
C ALA A 252 -8.52 -0.36 -14.38
N GLY A 253 -9.73 -0.09 -14.88
CA GLY A 253 -10.05 -0.28 -16.30
C GLY A 253 -9.15 0.57 -17.21
N GLN A 254 -8.90 1.83 -16.84
CA GLN A 254 -8.08 2.76 -17.63
C GLN A 254 -6.57 2.46 -17.59
N ALA A 255 -6.07 1.89 -16.49
CA ALA A 255 -4.66 1.52 -16.33
C ALA A 255 -4.23 0.31 -17.19
N SER A 256 -5.19 -0.49 -17.67
CA SER A 256 -4.89 -1.70 -18.44
C SER A 256 -4.17 -1.38 -19.75
N GLY A 257 -2.88 -1.71 -19.83
CA GLY A 257 -2.05 -1.49 -21.03
C GLY A 257 -1.28 -0.17 -21.04
N GLN A 258 -1.35 0.64 -19.98
CA GLN A 258 -0.52 1.84 -19.84
C GLN A 258 0.81 1.52 -19.17
N GLU A 259 1.91 1.95 -19.79
CA GLU A 259 3.23 1.81 -19.21
C GLU A 259 3.41 2.75 -18.02
N GLY A 260 3.97 2.25 -16.92
CA GLY A 260 4.22 3.04 -15.71
C GLY A 260 3.03 3.15 -14.76
N ILE A 261 1.91 2.47 -15.04
CA ILE A 261 0.78 2.33 -14.12
C ILE A 261 0.53 0.84 -13.89
N ARG A 262 0.43 0.45 -12.62
CA ARG A 262 0.14 -0.93 -12.22
C ARG A 262 -1.25 -1.03 -11.60
N LEU A 263 -1.89 -2.18 -11.82
CA LEU A 263 -3.11 -2.53 -11.11
C LEU A 263 -2.78 -2.83 -9.65
N ASN A 264 -3.71 -2.46 -8.76
CA ASN A 264 -3.56 -2.52 -7.31
C ASN A 264 -2.42 -1.62 -6.79
N CYS A 265 -2.36 -1.50 -5.47
CA CYS A 265 -1.29 -0.76 -4.81
C CYS A 265 -0.11 -1.70 -4.56
N ALA A 266 0.70 -1.92 -5.59
CA ALA A 266 1.92 -2.73 -5.52
C ALA A 266 3.15 -1.85 -5.77
N GLY A 267 3.79 -1.44 -4.67
CA GLY A 267 5.08 -0.76 -4.71
C GLY A 267 6.24 -1.70 -5.03
N GLN A 268 7.45 -1.16 -5.03
CA GLN A 268 8.67 -1.90 -5.26
C GLN A 268 9.02 -2.83 -4.09
N CYS A 269 8.76 -2.43 -2.84
CA CYS A 269 9.13 -3.22 -1.67
C CYS A 269 8.23 -4.45 -1.43
N LEU A 270 7.15 -4.64 -2.19
CA LEU A 270 6.24 -5.78 -2.00
C LEU A 270 6.89 -7.15 -2.28
N ASN A 271 7.93 -7.19 -3.14
CA ASN A 271 8.73 -8.40 -3.43
C ASN A 271 10.14 -8.24 -2.85
N ALA A 272 10.24 -8.03 -1.53
CA ALA A 272 11.48 -7.65 -0.84
C ALA A 272 12.55 -8.76 -0.77
N THR A 273 12.20 -10.03 -1.01
CA THR A 273 13.12 -11.17 -0.83
C THR A 273 14.37 -11.14 -1.72
N LEU A 274 14.48 -10.22 -2.68
CA LEU A 274 15.63 -10.11 -3.58
C LEU A 274 16.34 -8.74 -3.60
N ARG A 275 15.86 -7.71 -2.88
CA ARG A 275 16.35 -6.33 -3.09
C ARG A 275 17.41 -5.89 -2.09
N CYS A 276 17.01 -5.73 -0.83
CA CYS A 276 17.92 -5.32 0.23
C CYS A 276 18.53 -6.56 0.87
N ARG A 277 19.86 -6.68 0.83
CA ARG A 277 20.58 -7.82 1.40
C ARG A 277 20.81 -7.63 2.89
N ASN A 278 21.25 -8.69 3.55
CA ASN A 278 21.79 -8.65 4.92
C ASN A 278 20.87 -7.99 5.96
N GLY A 279 19.55 -8.14 5.80
CA GLY A 279 18.56 -7.58 6.74
C GLY A 279 18.25 -6.10 6.54
N GLY A 280 18.76 -5.46 5.49
CA GLY A 280 18.44 -4.07 5.16
C GLY A 280 16.93 -3.85 4.93
N ARG A 281 16.42 -2.72 5.41
CA ARG A 281 14.99 -2.38 5.31
C ARG A 281 14.70 -1.71 3.97
N CYS A 282 13.79 -2.29 3.18
CA CYS A 282 13.35 -1.68 1.92
C CYS A 282 12.48 -0.44 2.20
N VAL A 283 12.86 0.69 1.61
CA VAL A 283 12.13 1.95 1.63
C VAL A 283 11.44 2.13 0.28
N GLU A 284 10.12 2.29 0.32
CA GLU A 284 9.29 2.37 -0.88
C GLU A 284 9.45 3.73 -1.57
N GLY A 285 9.62 3.72 -2.90
CA GLY A 285 9.64 4.91 -3.74
C GLY A 285 8.64 4.87 -4.90
N TYR A 286 7.90 3.76 -5.07
CA TYR A 286 6.98 3.44 -6.17
C TYR A 286 7.63 3.39 -7.57
N GLY A 287 8.30 4.46 -7.99
CA GLY A 287 9.16 4.48 -9.18
C GLY A 287 10.57 3.96 -8.94
N SER A 288 11.04 4.03 -7.70
CA SER A 288 12.30 3.45 -7.24
C SER A 288 12.10 2.79 -5.88
N TYR A 289 13.19 2.27 -5.32
CA TYR A 289 13.26 1.84 -3.93
C TYR A 289 14.67 2.15 -3.44
N ASP A 290 14.79 2.33 -2.13
CA ASP A 290 16.07 2.46 -1.46
C ASP A 290 16.17 1.40 -0.37
N CYS A 291 17.39 1.10 0.06
CA CYS A 291 17.65 0.21 1.18
C CYS A 291 18.23 1.01 2.33
N ASP A 292 17.50 1.02 3.45
CA ASP A 292 17.99 1.53 4.71
C ASP A 292 18.87 0.44 5.36
N CYS A 293 20.17 0.70 5.37
CA CYS A 293 21.19 -0.19 5.93
C CYS A 293 21.64 0.24 7.33
N SER A 294 21.07 1.31 7.92
CA SER A 294 21.57 1.92 9.17
C SER A 294 21.57 0.97 10.36
N ASN A 295 20.66 -0.01 10.37
CA ASN A 295 20.56 -1.05 11.40
C ASN A 295 21.20 -2.36 10.93
N THR A 296 22.25 -2.28 10.11
CA THR A 296 22.99 -3.44 9.61
C THR A 296 24.49 -3.18 9.65
N ALA A 297 25.29 -4.24 9.66
CA ALA A 297 26.76 -4.14 9.52
C ALA A 297 27.22 -3.96 8.06
N PHE A 298 26.34 -3.46 7.19
CA PHE A 298 26.55 -3.37 5.76
C PHE A 298 26.14 -2.00 5.21
N ASP A 299 26.66 -1.68 4.04
CA ASP A 299 26.47 -0.43 3.31
C ASP A 299 26.28 -0.70 1.80
N GLY A 300 26.14 0.37 1.02
CA GLY A 300 25.88 0.37 -0.41
C GLY A 300 24.39 0.26 -0.72
N HIS A 301 24.01 0.56 -1.96
CA HIS A 301 22.61 0.66 -2.40
C HIS A 301 21.73 -0.58 -2.11
N TYR A 302 22.35 -1.76 -1.99
CA TYR A 302 21.67 -3.02 -1.65
C TYR A 302 22.05 -3.60 -0.28
N CYS A 303 22.71 -2.82 0.60
CA CYS A 303 23.29 -3.30 1.87
C CYS A 303 24.21 -4.52 1.69
N HIS A 304 25.05 -4.50 0.65
CA HIS A 304 25.87 -5.64 0.23
C HIS A 304 27.36 -5.46 0.52
N LYS A 305 27.78 -4.23 0.85
CA LYS A 305 29.17 -3.89 1.15
C LYS A 305 29.39 -4.05 2.64
N ASP A 306 30.30 -4.91 3.05
CA ASP A 306 30.69 -5.05 4.45
C ASP A 306 31.44 -3.78 4.92
N ILE A 307 31.05 -3.22 6.06
CA ILE A 307 31.70 -2.07 6.71
C ILE A 307 32.41 -2.45 8.03
N GLY A 308 32.54 -3.75 8.30
CA GLY A 308 33.23 -4.28 9.45
C GLY A 308 34.74 -4.06 9.40
N ALA A 309 35.37 -4.19 10.56
CA ALA A 309 36.82 -4.13 10.71
C ALA A 309 37.35 -5.46 11.26
N TYR A 310 38.54 -5.84 10.81
CA TYR A 310 39.24 -7.01 11.32
C TYR A 310 40.23 -6.60 12.40
N PHE A 311 40.15 -7.25 13.56
CA PHE A 311 41.01 -6.98 14.71
C PHE A 311 41.85 -8.21 15.04
N GLN A 312 43.16 -8.00 15.17
CA GLN A 312 44.07 -9.00 15.72
C GLN A 312 44.14 -8.87 17.24
N ALA A 313 44.66 -9.89 17.92
CA ALA A 313 44.86 -9.84 19.37
C ALA A 313 45.73 -8.63 19.74
N GLY A 314 45.22 -7.77 20.62
CA GLY A 314 45.89 -6.55 21.08
C GLY A 314 45.62 -5.29 20.24
N SER A 315 44.94 -5.39 19.09
CA SER A 315 44.48 -4.20 18.36
C SER A 315 43.20 -3.62 18.96
N TRP A 316 43.06 -2.30 18.90
CA TRP A 316 41.86 -1.58 19.33
C TRP A 316 41.64 -0.35 18.43
N LEU A 317 40.37 0.01 18.27
CA LEU A 317 39.96 1.26 17.65
C LEU A 317 39.34 2.14 18.73
N ARG A 318 39.71 3.42 18.75
CA ARG A 318 39.11 4.41 19.64
C ARG A 318 38.59 5.57 18.84
N TYR A 319 37.38 5.96 19.17
CA TYR A 319 36.74 7.14 18.65
C TYR A 319 36.50 8.11 19.80
N ASP A 320 37.13 9.29 19.73
CA ASP A 320 36.96 10.34 20.73
C ASP A 320 35.79 11.26 20.30
N ILE A 321 34.64 11.10 20.95
CA ILE A 321 33.45 11.91 20.70
C ILE A 321 33.68 13.30 21.32
N ARG A 322 33.85 14.34 20.49
CA ARG A 322 34.03 15.72 20.95
C ARG A 322 32.66 16.39 21.17
N ARG A 323 32.57 17.25 22.20
CA ARG A 323 31.35 18.00 22.56
C ARG A 323 31.10 19.27 21.74
N GLU A 324 32.10 19.76 21.00
CA GLU A 324 31.98 21.00 20.23
C GLU A 324 32.38 20.76 18.77
N ALA A 325 31.52 21.20 17.84
CA ALA A 325 31.85 21.29 16.43
C ALA A 325 32.87 22.41 16.24
N ILE A 326 34.01 22.09 15.61
CA ILE A 326 34.96 23.10 15.14
C ILE A 326 34.23 23.92 14.08
N SER A 327 34.20 25.24 14.23
CA SER A 327 33.43 26.19 13.41
C SER A 327 33.68 26.09 11.90
N ASP A 328 34.79 25.47 11.50
CA ASP A 328 35.22 25.37 10.10
C ASP A 328 34.93 24.00 9.46
N GLU A 329 34.52 22.98 10.22
CA GLU A 329 34.10 21.66 9.68
C GLU A 329 32.58 21.53 9.51
N ALA A 330 31.79 22.33 10.24
CA ALA A 330 30.34 22.38 10.10
C ALA A 330 29.88 22.89 8.71
N THR A 331 30.74 23.61 8.00
CA THR A 331 30.49 24.05 6.62
C THR A 331 30.80 22.97 5.59
N LEU A 332 31.72 22.05 5.89
CA LEU A 332 32.11 20.95 4.99
C LEU A 332 31.21 19.73 5.16
N SER A 333 30.77 19.41 6.38
CA SER A 333 29.82 18.32 6.65
C SER A 333 28.43 18.56 6.04
N ASN A 334 27.99 19.83 5.99
CA ASN A 334 26.73 20.23 5.34
C ASN A 334 26.75 20.07 3.81
N TRP A 335 27.92 19.87 3.20
CA TRP A 335 28.06 19.72 1.75
C TRP A 335 28.18 18.27 1.28
N LEU A 336 28.59 17.35 2.16
CA LEU A 336 28.90 15.97 1.79
C LEU A 336 27.79 14.97 2.16
N ASP A 337 26.84 15.34 3.02
CA ASP A 337 25.74 14.45 3.42
C ASP A 337 24.42 15.22 3.66
N PRO A 338 23.32 14.94 2.93
CA PRO A 338 22.03 15.61 3.15
C PRO A 338 21.31 15.13 4.43
N HIS A 339 21.82 14.09 5.08
CA HIS A 339 21.27 13.60 6.33
C HIS A 339 21.96 14.30 7.50
N ASN A 340 21.33 15.40 7.91
CA ASN A 340 21.67 16.27 9.02
C ASN A 340 21.88 15.51 10.35
N VAL A 341 23.06 14.92 10.57
CA VAL A 341 23.46 14.37 11.88
C VAL A 341 23.88 15.54 12.76
N SER A 342 22.88 16.23 13.28
CA SER A 342 23.02 17.08 14.46
C SER A 342 23.34 16.17 15.65
N LEU A 343 24.62 16.08 16.04
CA LEU A 343 25.05 15.54 17.34
C LEU A 343 24.69 16.54 18.45
N GLY A 344 23.40 16.81 18.61
CA GLY A 344 22.80 17.56 19.71
C GLY A 344 22.24 16.57 20.72
N PHE A 345 23.03 16.25 21.75
CA PHE A 345 22.64 15.29 22.78
C PHE A 345 21.61 15.90 23.73
N SER A 346 20.33 15.57 23.50
CA SER A 346 19.30 15.66 24.53
C SER A 346 18.18 14.62 24.30
N GLN A 347 18.44 13.34 24.58
CA GLN A 347 17.38 12.35 24.84
C GLN A 347 17.91 11.11 25.58
N ALA A 348 17.14 10.60 26.53
CA ALA A 348 17.52 9.60 27.55
C ALA A 348 17.51 8.13 27.05
N SER A 349 17.84 7.89 25.78
CA SER A 349 17.98 6.53 25.25
C SER A 349 19.12 6.44 24.25
N GLU A 350 20.13 5.63 24.56
CA GLU A 350 21.24 5.30 23.66
C GLU A 350 20.99 3.90 23.08
N GLU A 351 20.94 3.80 21.75
CA GLU A 351 20.83 2.52 21.04
C GLU A 351 22.16 2.20 20.37
N ILE A 352 22.72 1.03 20.70
CA ILE A 352 24.01 0.56 20.19
C ILE A 352 23.80 -0.83 19.59
N GLU A 353 24.01 -0.94 18.29
CA GLU A 353 23.92 -2.19 17.53
C GLU A 353 25.24 -2.47 16.82
N PHE A 354 25.77 -3.69 16.97
CA PHE A 354 26.92 -4.18 16.22
C PHE A 354 26.86 -5.70 16.11
N SER A 355 27.51 -6.24 15.08
CA SER A 355 27.72 -7.67 14.91
C SER A 355 29.20 -8.01 15.04
N PHE A 356 29.51 -9.23 15.46
CA PHE A 356 30.89 -9.70 15.56
C PHE A 356 30.96 -11.22 15.30
N SER A 357 32.14 -11.67 14.89
CA SER A 357 32.47 -13.10 14.76
C SER A 357 33.88 -13.32 15.32
N THR A 358 34.02 -14.21 16.30
CA THR A 358 35.31 -14.49 16.95
C THR A 358 35.36 -15.90 17.50
N THR A 359 36.55 -16.50 17.50
CA THR A 359 36.85 -17.77 18.18
C THR A 359 37.61 -17.57 19.49
N GLN A 360 37.98 -16.33 19.82
CA GLN A 360 38.81 -16.00 20.98
C GLN A 360 37.95 -15.57 22.17
N THR A 361 38.22 -16.14 23.34
CA THR A 361 37.60 -15.75 24.61
C THR A 361 38.65 -15.78 25.74
N PRO A 362 38.58 -14.88 26.75
CA PRO A 362 37.67 -13.73 26.85
C PRO A 362 38.09 -12.55 25.95
N ALA A 363 37.13 -11.69 25.57
CA ALA A 363 37.41 -10.52 24.71
C ALA A 363 36.51 -9.33 25.06
N VAL A 364 37.03 -8.12 25.01
CA VAL A 364 36.25 -6.87 25.11
C VAL A 364 35.86 -6.46 23.69
N LEU A 365 34.55 -6.33 23.43
CA LEU A 365 34.02 -6.04 22.09
C LEU A 365 33.75 -4.55 21.89
N LEU A 366 33.22 -3.89 22.92
CA LEU A 366 32.94 -2.46 22.93
C LEU A 366 33.15 -1.91 24.34
N CYS A 367 33.73 -0.72 24.43
CA CYS A 367 33.78 0.06 25.65
C CYS A 367 33.45 1.51 25.31
N VAL A 368 32.39 2.04 25.92
CA VAL A 368 32.03 3.45 25.87
C VAL A 368 32.28 4.01 27.27
N SER A 369 33.11 5.03 27.38
CA SER A 369 33.49 5.62 28.66
C SER A 369 33.34 7.13 28.64
N SER A 370 32.76 7.68 29.69
CA SER A 370 32.69 9.12 29.96
C SER A 370 33.94 9.59 30.70
N SER A 371 34.24 10.89 30.60
CA SER A 371 35.27 11.55 31.43
C SER A 371 34.95 11.51 32.93
N ALA A 372 33.71 11.21 33.31
CA ALA A 372 33.21 11.14 34.69
C ALA A 372 33.34 9.75 35.36
N ARG A 373 34.07 8.79 34.78
CA ARG A 373 34.22 7.38 35.22
C ARG A 373 33.03 6.44 34.93
N ASP A 374 31.97 6.94 34.33
CA ASP A 374 30.88 6.08 33.83
C ASP A 374 31.35 5.30 32.61
N HIS A 375 31.04 4.01 32.55
CA HIS A 375 31.32 3.22 31.35
C HIS A 375 30.28 2.13 31.11
N ILE A 376 30.13 1.80 29.83
CA ILE A 376 29.38 0.67 29.31
C ILE A 376 30.39 -0.21 28.58
N ALA A 377 30.53 -1.46 29.03
CA ALA A 377 31.38 -2.43 28.36
C ALA A 377 30.57 -3.67 27.95
N ILE A 378 30.86 -4.16 26.73
CA ILE A 378 30.31 -5.40 26.21
C ILE A 378 31.46 -6.39 26.07
N ILE A 379 31.40 -7.45 26.88
CA ILE A 379 32.50 -8.39 27.07
C ILE A 379 32.01 -9.81 26.77
N LEU A 380 32.83 -10.57 26.06
CA LEU A 380 32.66 -12.01 25.90
C LEU A 380 33.38 -12.74 27.03
N LYS A 381 32.63 -13.46 27.87
CA LYS A 381 33.17 -14.22 29.00
C LYS A 381 33.81 -15.53 28.54
N LYS A 382 34.60 -16.17 29.42
CA LYS A 382 35.32 -17.43 29.15
C LYS A 382 34.41 -18.60 28.73
N ASP A 383 33.15 -18.55 29.12
CA ASP A 383 32.10 -19.50 28.78
C ASP A 383 31.40 -19.19 27.45
N GLY A 384 31.91 -18.24 26.66
CA GLY A 384 31.39 -17.88 25.33
C GLY A 384 30.10 -17.05 25.35
N LYS A 385 29.56 -16.75 26.53
CA LYS A 385 28.38 -15.90 26.70
C LYS A 385 28.77 -14.43 26.74
N SER A 386 28.00 -13.58 26.07
CA SER A 386 28.14 -12.13 26.17
C SER A 386 27.55 -11.63 27.50
N ALA A 387 28.22 -10.67 28.13
CA ALA A 387 27.75 -9.97 29.31
C ALA A 387 27.85 -8.46 29.09
N LYS A 388 26.81 -7.75 29.53
CA LYS A 388 26.81 -6.29 29.62
C LYS A 388 27.20 -5.91 31.04
N GLU A 389 28.19 -5.04 31.19
CA GLU A 389 28.63 -4.50 32.48
C GLU A 389 28.36 -2.99 32.48
N TYR A 390 27.63 -2.53 33.50
CA TYR A 390 27.33 -1.12 33.75
C TYR A 390 27.97 -0.73 35.07
N ASN A 391 28.74 0.35 35.07
CA ASN A 391 29.20 0.96 36.30
C ASN A 391 28.72 2.41 36.36
N HIS A 392 27.79 2.66 37.28
CA HIS A 392 27.33 4.00 37.63
C HIS A 392 27.86 4.26 39.04
N PRO A 393 28.77 5.22 39.25
CA PRO A 393 29.11 5.67 40.59
C PRO A 393 27.85 6.33 41.15
N THR A 394 27.21 5.67 42.11
CA THR A 394 26.27 6.35 42.99
C THR A 394 27.06 7.41 43.75
N GLU A 395 26.72 8.68 43.53
CA GLU A 395 27.19 9.80 44.35
C GLU A 395 27.02 9.44 45.83
N ALA A 396 28.10 9.61 46.61
CA ALA A 396 28.11 9.51 48.05
C ALA A 396 27.96 10.89 48.68
#